data_AF-A0A8X8G825-F1
#
_entry.id   AF-A0A8X8G825-F1
#
_cell.length_a   1.000
_cell.length_b   1.000
_cell.length_c   1.000
_cell.angle_alpha   90.00
_cell.angle_beta   90.00
_cell.angle_gamma   90.00
#
_symmetry.space_group_name_H-M   'P 1'
#
loop_
_entity.id
_entity.type
_entity.pdbx_description
1 polymer ?
#
loop_
_entity_poly.entity_id
_entity_poly.type
_entity_poly.pdbx_seq_one_letter_code
_entity_poly.pdbx_strand_id
1 'polypeptide(L)' 'FIRFDEVEWAWRVVDPIIKSWGRETDYILTYPAGTWGPDEATRIMDREDQYWRNEV' A
#
# COMPACT_ATOMS: atom_id res chain seq x y z
N PHE A 1 -22.60 9.08 -3.70
CA PHE A 1 -22.06 8.55 -4.98
C PHE A 1 -20.75 9.26 -5.26
N ILE A 2 -19.72 8.54 -5.68
CA ILE A 2 -18.43 9.13 -6.03
C ILE A 2 -18.60 9.87 -7.37
N ARG A 3 -17.99 11.05 -7.49
CA ARG A 3 -18.08 11.86 -8.70
C ARG A 3 -17.14 11.33 -9.78
N PHE A 4 -17.50 11.49 -11.06
CA PHE A 4 -16.73 10.91 -12.16
C PHE A 4 -15.27 11.38 -12.20
N ASP A 5 -15.03 12.67 -11.95
CA ASP A 5 -13.70 13.25 -11.88
C ASP A 5 -12.89 12.73 -10.68
N GLU A 6 -13.52 12.47 -9.54
CA GLU A 6 -12.84 11.84 -8.39
C GLU A 6 -12.32 10.43 -8.75
N VAL A 7 -13.11 9.66 -9.50
CA VAL A 7 -12.70 8.34 -10.00
C VAL A 7 -11.55 8.46 -10.99
N GLU A 8 -11.60 9.43 -11.91
CA GLU A 8 -10.53 9.65 -12.88
C GLU A 8 -9.20 10.00 -12.19
N TRP A 9 -9.23 10.88 -11.18
CA TRP A 9 -8.04 11.24 -10.41
C TRP A 9 -7.48 10.08 -9.61
N ALA A 10 -8.33 9.26 -9.00
CA ALA A 10 -7.89 8.05 -8.31
C ALA A 10 -7.15 7.09 -9.25
N TRP A 11 -7.70 6.84 -10.45
CA TRP A 11 -7.06 5.99 -11.44
C TRP A 11 -5.74 6.53 -11.96
N ARG A 12 -5.62 7.86 -12.15
CA ARG A 12 -4.34 8.48 -12.55
C ARG A 12 -3.21 8.19 -11.56
N VAL A 13 -3.51 7.99 -10.27
CA VAL A 13 -2.52 7.63 -9.24
C VAL A 13 -2.23 6.13 -9.24
N VAL A 14 -3.26 5.29 -9.36
CA VAL A 14 -3.14 3.83 -9.20
C VAL A 14 -2.61 3.13 -10.46
N ASP A 15 -2.98 3.60 -11.65
CA ASP A 15 -2.58 3.02 -12.95
C ASP A 15 -1.07 2.79 -13.11
N PRO A 16 -0.18 3.77 -12.85
CA PRO A 16 1.25 3.56 -13.00
C PRO A 16 1.80 2.50 -12.04
N ILE A 17 1.25 2.40 -10.83
CA ILE A 17 1.65 1.41 -9.81
C ILE A 17 1.33 0.00 -10.31
N ILE A 18 0.10 -0.23 -10.79
CA ILE A 18 -0.33 -1.52 -11.34
C ILE A 18 0.50 -1.90 -12.57
N LYS A 19 0.79 -0.94 -13.46
CA LYS A 19 1.63 -1.19 -14.65
C LYS A 19 3.05 -1.60 -14.27
N SER A 20 3.61 -1.06 -13.19
CA SER A 20 4.92 -1.47 -12.66
C SER A 20 4.87 -2.89 -12.10
N TRP A 21 3.91 -3.19 -11.23
CA TRP A 21 3.74 -4.52 -10.63
C TRP A 21 3.42 -5.62 -11.65
N GLY A 22 2.80 -5.29 -12.77
CA GLY A 22 2.57 -6.24 -13.86
C GLY A 22 3.84 -6.61 -14.65
N ARG A 23 4.94 -5.85 -14.49
CA ARG A 23 6.22 -6.09 -15.18
C ARG A 23 7.27 -6.67 -14.24
N GLU A 24 7.26 -6.25 -12.98
CA GLU A 24 8.20 -6.69 -11.95
C GLU A 24 7.59 -7.88 -11.18
N THR A 25 8.17 -9.06 -11.36
CA THR A 25 7.78 -10.30 -10.65
C THR A 25 8.77 -10.66 -9.55
N ASP A 26 9.33 -9.64 -8.90
CA ASP A 26 10.26 -9.83 -7.79
C ASP A 26 9.55 -10.39 -6.56
N TYR A 27 10.34 -10.87 -5.60
CA TYR A 27 9.82 -11.45 -4.37
C TYR A 27 8.91 -10.47 -3.61
N ILE A 28 7.70 -10.90 -3.28
CA ILE A 28 6.74 -10.16 -2.47
C ILE A 28 6.88 -10.60 -1.02
N LEU A 29 7.04 -9.64 -0.11
CA LEU A 29 7.10 -9.90 1.33
C LEU A 29 5.83 -10.62 1.79
N THR A 30 6.02 -11.72 2.53
CA THR A 30 4.94 -12.50 3.12
C THR A 30 4.88 -12.27 4.63
N TYR A 31 3.70 -12.45 5.23
CA TYR A 31 3.52 -12.32 6.67
C TYR A 31 2.56 -13.41 7.20
N PRO A 32 2.67 -13.82 8.47
CA PRO A 32 1.77 -14.82 9.04
C PRO A 32 0.32 -14.34 9.10
N ALA A 33 -0.63 -15.24 8.89
CA ALA A 33 -2.05 -14.91 9.01
C ALA A 33 -2.39 -14.45 10.44
N GLY A 34 -3.24 -13.43 10.57
CA GLY A 34 -3.60 -12.82 11.85
C GLY A 34 -2.59 -11.79 12.38
N THR A 35 -1.49 -11.54 11.66
CA THR A 35 -0.57 -10.42 11.93
C THR A 35 -0.90 -9.21 11.06
N TRP A 36 -0.29 -8.07 11.37
CA TRP A 36 -0.55 -6.78 10.74
C TRP A 36 0.24 -6.52 9.44
N GLY A 37 0.97 -7.52 8.96
CA GLY A 37 1.84 -7.37 7.80
C GLY A 37 3.29 -7.69 8.12
N PRO A 38 4.19 -7.53 7.15
CA PRO A 38 5.62 -7.69 7.35
C PRO A 38 6.20 -6.52 8.15
N ASP A 39 7.32 -6.73 8.86
CA ASP A 39 7.98 -5.68 9.65
C ASP A 39 8.41 -4.48 8.79
N GLU A 40 8.71 -4.74 7.51
CA GLU A 40 9.05 -3.73 6.51
C GLU A 40 7.89 -2.77 6.20
N ALA A 41 6.64 -3.10 6.55
CA ALA A 41 5.51 -2.18 6.42
C ALA A 41 5.66 -0.91 7.26
N THR A 42 6.54 -0.92 8.28
CA THR A 42 6.88 0.27 9.06
C THR A 42 7.81 1.23 8.31
N ARG A 43 8.51 0.77 7.26
CA ARG A 43 9.44 1.61 6.48
C ARG A 43 8.75 2.73 5.70
N ILE A 44 7.43 2.65 5.50
CA ILE A 44 6.66 3.70 4.83
C ILE A 44 6.48 4.95 5.71
N MET A 45 6.77 4.84 7.00
CA MET A 45 6.66 5.95 7.94
C MET A 45 7.82 6.93 7.73
N ASP A 46 7.51 8.22 7.62
CA ASP A 46 8.52 9.27 7.40
C ASP A 46 9.30 9.60 8.68
N ARG A 47 8.71 9.32 9.84
CA ARG A 47 9.28 9.65 11.14
C ARG A 47 9.16 8.47 12.10
N GLU A 48 10.12 8.37 13.02
CA GLU A 48 10.16 7.32 14.05
C GLU A 48 9.00 7.41 15.06
N ASP A 49 8.30 8.54 15.12
CA ASP A 49 7.12 8.73 15.99
C ASP A 49 5.80 8.32 15.31
N GLN A 50 5.83 7.91 14.04
CA GLN A 50 4.66 7.43 13.32
C GLN A 50 4.59 5.90 13.40
N TYR A 51 3.44 5.39 13.83
CA TYR A 51 3.18 3.96 13.91
C TYR A 51 1.75 3.68 13.47
N TRP A 52 1.54 2.48 12.92
CA TRP A 52 0.20 2.00 12.63
C TRP A 52 -0.60 1.91 13.93
N ARG A 53 -1.77 2.56 13.96
CA ARG A 53 -2.66 2.43 15.11
C ARG A 53 -3.24 1.02 15.11
N ASN A 54 -2.74 0.22 16.03
CA ASN A 54 -3.19 -1.14 16.27
C ASN A 54 -3.73 -1.23 17.70
N GLU A 55 -5.01 -1.56 17.84
CA GLU A 55 -5.69 -1.75 19.13
C GLU A 55 -5.99 -3.24 19.43
N VAL A 56 -5.43 -4.15 18.62
CA VAL A 56 -5.60 -5.60 18.78
C VAL A 56 -4.65 -6.14 19.83
#